data_AF-A0A952PKG1-F1
#
_entry.id   AF-A0A952PKG1-F1
#
_cell.length_a   1.000
_cell.length_b   1.000
_cell.length_c   1.000
_cell.angle_alpha   90.00
_cell.angle_beta   90.00
_cell.angle_gamma   90.00
#
_symmetry.space_group_name_H-M   'P 1'
#
loop_
_entity.id
_entity.type
_entity.pdbx_description
1 polymer ?
#
loop_
_entity_poly.entity_id
_entity_poly.type
_entity_poly.pdbx_seq_one_letter_code
_entity_poly.pdbx_strand_id
1 'polypeptide(L)'
;MPGKKADSSKKKSSSAPKEPAKKETKKSSSSKSSPKAAPAAKVKEAKPKSAVKSQAPEAKTSEFQASASEFPTSTMEKPAVELDPALRNEFPELFKKIDPKYHEYLTSVINNPWRQFQKSTVDEYLASVEEKGLPVAVAKAIDARDYSRGNSWEQANMNILNNLLPRASLLNDLLKQAVADGCRQAVKWYPEASGNPKEIIEVLKPVLKSDEPKNRWWAAIHLSRHAPDAENLVDILLEAVQADWVALKLDNSSSGSTGKGEAAKALGRLGKNASKAVPTMYKMLDEKKLESADAAHIASALLPISGDVDEIMKHVATIAERVLTEKRGLLIHGGDRELLTTVRSLIAKWHQSEGAKTPELKEKIDLLENEIKYHISL
;
A
#
# COMPACT_ATOMS: atom_id res chain seq x y z
N MET A 1 19.90 -19.85 -63.12
CA MET A 1 20.00 -18.39 -63.28
C MET A 1 20.78 -17.79 -62.12
N PRO A 2 21.98 -17.22 -62.33
CA PRO A 2 22.55 -16.28 -61.37
C PRO A 2 22.86 -14.93 -62.05
N GLY A 3 22.22 -13.87 -61.58
CA GLY A 3 22.40 -12.50 -62.06
C GLY A 3 23.56 -11.78 -61.35
N LYS A 4 24.50 -11.31 -62.17
CA LYS A 4 25.61 -10.38 -61.88
C LYS A 4 25.10 -9.04 -61.32
N LYS A 5 25.69 -8.48 -60.25
CA LYS A 5 26.79 -7.47 -60.20
C LYS A 5 26.66 -6.27 -61.17
N ALA A 6 26.57 -5.07 -60.59
CA ALA A 6 27.39 -3.84 -60.83
C ALA A 6 26.76 -2.68 -60.01
N ASP A 7 27.46 -2.05 -59.07
CA ASP A 7 28.34 -0.86 -59.23
C ASP A 7 27.55 0.38 -59.74
N SER A 8 27.71 1.61 -59.25
CA SER A 8 28.69 2.23 -58.35
C SER A 8 28.33 3.73 -58.20
N SER A 9 29.03 4.40 -57.27
CA SER A 9 29.45 5.83 -57.31
C SER A 9 28.57 6.85 -56.57
N LYS A 10 28.96 7.37 -55.39
CA LYS A 10 30.06 8.30 -55.01
C LYS A 10 29.82 9.79 -55.33
N LYS A 11 29.76 10.60 -54.25
CA LYS A 11 30.51 11.85 -53.97
C LYS A 11 30.19 12.25 -52.51
N LYS A 12 31.12 12.24 -51.53
CA LYS A 12 32.20 13.22 -51.17
C LYS A 12 31.65 14.67 -51.16
N SER A 13 31.84 15.53 -50.18
CA SER A 13 32.89 15.82 -49.15
C SER A 13 32.31 16.93 -48.24
N SER A 14 32.71 17.24 -47.00
CA SER A 14 34.00 17.77 -46.47
C SER A 14 33.77 18.12 -44.98
N SER A 15 34.52 17.62 -43.98
CA SER A 15 35.70 18.25 -43.32
C SER A 15 35.49 19.74 -42.91
N ALA A 16 35.80 20.24 -41.70
CA ALA A 16 36.82 19.89 -40.71
C ALA A 16 36.55 20.61 -39.34
N PRO A 17 37.36 20.35 -38.28
CA PRO A 17 37.10 20.72 -36.88
C PRO A 17 37.91 21.96 -36.40
N LYS A 18 37.63 22.45 -35.18
CA LYS A 18 38.57 23.32 -34.44
C LYS A 18 38.44 23.21 -32.90
N GLU A 19 39.60 23.43 -32.32
CA GLU A 19 40.17 23.10 -31.00
C GLU A 19 39.72 23.92 -29.77
N PRO A 20 40.22 23.57 -28.57
CA PRO A 20 39.74 24.03 -27.26
C PRO A 20 40.55 25.16 -26.61
N ALA A 21 40.09 25.51 -25.39
CA ALA A 21 40.77 26.12 -24.25
C ALA A 21 40.74 27.66 -24.11
N LYS A 22 40.22 28.10 -22.95
CA LYS A 22 40.85 29.13 -22.12
C LYS A 22 40.43 29.01 -20.65
N LYS A 23 41.44 28.92 -19.79
CA LYS A 23 41.43 29.18 -18.35
C LYS A 23 41.14 30.66 -18.11
N GLU A 24 40.44 30.99 -17.03
CA GLU A 24 40.80 32.13 -16.19
C GLU A 24 40.30 31.96 -14.75
N THR A 25 41.01 32.62 -13.85
CA THR A 25 41.18 32.31 -12.43
C THR A 25 40.49 33.32 -11.49
N LYS A 26 40.10 32.81 -10.32
CA LYS A 26 40.14 33.41 -8.95
C LYS A 26 39.36 34.71 -8.62
N LYS A 27 38.47 34.59 -7.62
CA LYS A 27 38.36 35.40 -6.36
C LYS A 27 37.40 34.66 -5.41
N SER A 28 37.84 33.97 -4.36
CA SER A 28 38.21 34.42 -2.99
C SER A 28 37.05 34.97 -2.14
N SER A 29 36.53 34.13 -1.23
CA SER A 29 36.19 34.42 0.17
C SER A 29 35.82 33.08 0.82
N SER A 30 36.65 32.41 1.62
CA SER A 30 37.08 32.68 3.00
C SER A 30 35.93 32.84 3.99
N SER A 31 35.46 31.73 4.56
CA SER A 31 35.11 31.68 5.98
C SER A 31 35.59 30.36 6.58
N LYS A 32 36.52 30.52 7.53
CA LYS A 32 37.08 29.50 8.40
C LYS A 32 36.03 29.09 9.43
N SER A 33 35.85 27.80 9.66
CA SER A 33 35.79 27.26 11.02
C SER A 33 36.02 25.75 11.00
N SER A 34 37.02 25.33 11.75
CA SER A 34 37.28 23.95 12.15
C SER A 34 37.74 24.00 13.63
N PRO A 35 37.92 22.88 14.32
CA PRO A 35 36.96 22.39 15.30
C PRO A 35 37.57 22.44 16.71
N LYS A 36 36.74 22.21 17.73
CA LYS A 36 37.26 21.87 19.07
C LYS A 36 36.50 20.66 19.60
N ALA A 37 37.28 19.62 19.89
CA ALA A 37 36.84 18.36 20.43
C ALA A 37 36.78 18.39 21.97
N ALA A 38 35.83 17.60 22.49
CA ALA A 38 35.84 16.81 23.74
C ALA A 38 35.79 17.58 25.09
N PRO A 39 35.34 16.95 26.21
CA PRO A 39 35.20 15.50 26.42
C PRO A 39 33.93 14.99 27.14
N ALA A 40 33.89 13.66 27.16
CA ALA A 40 33.02 12.72 27.86
C ALA A 40 32.45 13.13 29.23
N ALA A 41 31.18 12.78 29.45
CA ALA A 41 30.59 12.62 30.78
C ALA A 41 30.05 11.20 30.96
N LYS A 42 30.33 10.67 32.15
CA LYS A 42 30.23 9.28 32.59
C LYS A 42 28.79 8.77 32.71
N VAL A 43 28.65 7.51 32.33
CA VAL A 43 27.63 6.54 32.76
C VAL A 43 27.59 6.46 34.30
N LYS A 44 26.38 6.46 34.87
CA LYS A 44 26.10 5.82 36.16
C LYS A 44 24.89 4.91 36.00
N GLU A 45 25.15 3.61 36.18
CA GLU A 45 24.16 2.56 36.39
C GLU A 45 23.35 2.83 37.66
N ALA A 46 22.05 2.50 37.63
CA ALA A 46 21.29 2.13 38.81
C ALA A 46 20.38 0.94 38.45
N LYS A 47 20.63 -0.18 39.15
CA LYS A 47 19.84 -1.42 39.10
C LYS A 47 18.48 -1.26 39.83
N PRO A 48 17.51 -2.15 39.55
CA PRO A 48 16.11 -1.97 39.90
C PRO A 48 15.73 -2.55 41.27
N LYS A 49 14.74 -1.93 41.89
CA LYS A 49 13.88 -2.42 42.99
C LYS A 49 12.51 -1.78 42.72
N SER A 50 11.35 -2.38 42.92
CA SER A 50 10.91 -3.57 43.63
C SER A 50 9.45 -3.82 43.24
N ALA A 51 8.98 -5.03 43.51
CA ALA A 51 7.60 -5.49 43.38
C ALA A 51 6.55 -4.54 43.99
N VAL A 52 5.39 -4.43 43.34
CA VAL A 52 4.11 -4.13 44.00
C VAL A 52 3.05 -5.10 43.51
N LYS A 53 2.45 -5.78 44.48
CA LYS A 53 1.33 -6.72 44.37
C LYS A 53 0.05 -6.01 43.90
N SER A 54 -0.65 -6.74 43.05
CA SER A 54 -2.09 -6.94 42.94
C SER A 54 -2.99 -6.21 43.95
N GLN A 55 -4.04 -5.56 43.45
CA GLN A 55 -5.40 -5.66 43.99
C GLN A 55 -6.42 -5.22 42.92
N ALA A 56 -7.26 -6.19 42.53
CA ALA A 56 -8.48 -5.96 41.76
C ALA A 56 -9.60 -5.49 42.71
N PRO A 57 -10.50 -4.60 42.28
CA PRO A 57 -11.76 -4.41 42.97
C PRO A 57 -12.89 -5.20 42.31
N GLU A 58 -13.66 -5.82 43.19
CA GLU A 58 -14.78 -6.71 42.99
C GLU A 58 -15.96 -6.05 42.27
N ALA A 59 -16.62 -6.85 41.44
CA ALA A 59 -17.91 -6.56 40.84
C ALA A 59 -18.99 -6.53 41.93
N LYS A 60 -19.64 -5.37 42.10
CA LYS A 60 -20.93 -5.28 42.80
C LYS A 60 -22.05 -5.25 41.77
N THR A 61 -22.78 -6.37 41.73
CA THR A 61 -24.13 -6.49 41.19
C THR A 61 -25.08 -5.61 41.99
N SER A 62 -25.67 -4.59 41.35
CA SER A 62 -26.87 -3.92 41.85
C SER A 62 -28.02 -4.21 40.90
N GLU A 63 -28.98 -5.00 41.40
CA GLU A 63 -30.31 -5.16 40.83
C GLU A 63 -30.97 -3.78 40.73
N PHE A 64 -31.34 -3.37 39.52
CA PHE A 64 -32.25 -2.25 39.31
C PHE A 64 -33.56 -2.81 38.74
N GLN A 65 -34.62 -2.61 39.52
CA GLN A 65 -35.98 -2.99 39.22
C GLN A 65 -36.46 -2.31 37.93
N ALA A 66 -37.03 -3.12 37.04
CA ALA A 66 -37.72 -2.67 35.84
C ALA A 66 -39.05 -2.02 36.24
N SER A 67 -39.13 -0.69 36.13
CA SER A 67 -40.38 0.04 36.03
C SER A 67 -40.63 0.35 34.56
N ALA A 68 -41.59 -0.35 33.97
CA ALA A 68 -42.09 -0.06 32.63
C ALA A 68 -42.80 1.31 32.63
N SER A 69 -42.17 2.32 32.06
CA SER A 69 -42.87 3.52 31.60
C SER A 69 -43.08 3.43 30.10
N GLU A 70 -44.34 3.32 29.70
CA GLU A 70 -44.81 3.48 28.34
C GLU A 70 -44.36 4.85 27.81
N PHE A 71 -43.35 4.87 26.95
CA PHE A 71 -43.06 6.03 26.12
C PHE A 71 -43.83 5.87 24.80
N PRO A 72 -44.60 6.88 24.36
CA PRO A 72 -45.27 6.82 23.08
C PRO A 72 -44.23 6.73 21.97
N THR A 73 -44.37 5.73 21.10
CA THR A 73 -43.65 5.63 19.82
C THR A 73 -44.11 6.76 18.92
N SER A 74 -43.55 7.95 19.16
CA SER A 74 -43.58 9.06 18.23
C SER A 74 -42.66 8.70 17.08
N THR A 75 -43.25 8.24 15.98
CA THR A 75 -42.67 8.32 14.64
C THR A 75 -42.38 9.79 14.35
N MET A 76 -41.22 10.27 14.82
CA MET A 76 -40.64 11.49 14.29
C MET A 76 -40.19 11.16 12.86
N GLU A 77 -41.06 11.46 11.90
CA GLU A 77 -40.62 11.80 10.56
C GLU A 77 -39.59 12.91 10.73
N LYS A 78 -38.33 12.57 10.48
CA LYS A 78 -37.22 13.50 10.52
C LYS A 78 -37.54 14.60 9.51
N PRO A 79 -37.71 15.87 9.92
CA PRO A 79 -38.04 16.93 8.97
C PRO A 79 -36.94 16.97 7.91
N ALA A 80 -37.36 16.97 6.64
CA ALA A 80 -36.45 17.18 5.53
C ALA A 80 -35.68 18.47 5.82
N VAL A 81 -34.36 18.36 5.99
CA VAL A 81 -33.50 19.52 6.21
C VAL A 81 -33.63 20.39 4.96
N GLU A 82 -34.37 21.49 5.09
CA GLU A 82 -34.56 22.42 4.00
C GLU A 82 -33.20 23.02 3.66
N LEU A 83 -32.72 22.73 2.45
CA LEU A 83 -31.41 23.11 1.96
C LEU A 83 -31.27 24.64 1.96
N ASP A 84 -30.22 25.18 2.60
CA ASP A 84 -29.93 26.62 2.58
C ASP A 84 -29.85 27.12 1.12
N PRO A 85 -30.74 28.03 0.69
CA PRO A 85 -30.77 28.56 -0.66
C PRO A 85 -29.45 29.19 -1.11
N ALA A 86 -28.65 29.73 -0.18
CA ALA A 86 -27.36 30.35 -0.49
C ALA A 86 -26.33 29.34 -1.03
N LEU A 87 -26.38 28.09 -0.56
CA LEU A 87 -25.43 27.04 -0.96
C LEU A 87 -25.74 26.48 -2.34
N ARG A 88 -27.04 26.43 -2.71
CA ARG A 88 -27.47 26.13 -4.07
C ARG A 88 -27.00 27.19 -5.07
N ASN A 89 -26.81 28.43 -4.61
CA ASN A 89 -26.33 29.51 -5.47
C ASN A 89 -24.80 29.49 -5.67
N GLU A 90 -24.04 28.92 -4.73
CA GLU A 90 -22.57 28.77 -4.87
C GLU A 90 -22.21 27.67 -5.88
N PHE A 91 -22.96 26.56 -5.90
CA PHE A 91 -22.74 25.42 -6.80
C PHE A 91 -24.02 24.96 -7.52
N PRO A 92 -24.67 25.82 -8.32
CA PRO A 92 -25.99 25.53 -8.89
C PRO A 92 -25.98 24.37 -9.88
N GLU A 93 -24.87 24.20 -10.61
CA GLU A 93 -24.73 23.11 -11.58
C GLU A 93 -24.42 21.76 -10.91
N LEU A 94 -23.84 21.77 -9.71
CA LEU A 94 -23.55 20.56 -8.94
C LEU A 94 -24.84 19.84 -8.53
N PHE A 95 -25.76 20.56 -7.90
CA PHE A 95 -27.02 19.98 -7.40
C PHE A 95 -27.98 19.56 -8.51
N LYS A 96 -27.84 20.11 -9.72
CA LYS A 96 -28.61 19.67 -10.90
C LYS A 96 -28.13 18.32 -11.45
N LYS A 97 -26.83 18.05 -11.37
CA LYS A 97 -26.19 16.85 -11.94
C LYS A 97 -26.18 15.66 -10.98
N ILE A 98 -26.31 15.89 -9.68
CA ILE A 98 -26.23 14.86 -8.64
C ILE A 98 -27.63 14.46 -8.16
N ASP A 99 -27.83 13.14 -8.01
CA ASP A 99 -29.07 12.55 -7.49
C ASP A 99 -29.46 13.20 -6.13
N PRO A 100 -30.72 13.65 -5.97
CA PRO A 100 -31.23 14.29 -4.77
C PRO A 100 -30.92 13.58 -3.45
N LYS A 101 -30.82 12.24 -3.44
CA LYS A 101 -30.51 11.49 -2.22
C LYS A 101 -29.13 11.83 -1.64
N TYR A 102 -28.22 12.39 -2.44
CA TYR A 102 -26.90 12.84 -1.99
C TYR A 102 -26.86 14.32 -1.59
N HIS A 103 -27.94 15.08 -1.76
CA HIS A 103 -27.93 16.53 -1.51
C HIS A 103 -27.65 16.86 -0.04
N GLU A 104 -28.22 16.11 0.92
CA GLU A 104 -27.94 16.28 2.35
C GLU A 104 -26.43 16.13 2.64
N TYR A 105 -25.81 15.11 2.04
CA TYR A 105 -24.38 14.87 2.17
C TYR A 105 -23.54 16.01 1.57
N LEU A 106 -23.85 16.45 0.34
CA LEU A 106 -23.12 17.55 -0.30
C LEU A 106 -23.25 18.85 0.49
N THR A 107 -24.42 19.14 1.02
CA THR A 107 -24.63 20.30 1.89
C THR A 107 -23.83 20.21 3.18
N SER A 108 -23.74 19.02 3.79
CA SER A 108 -22.85 18.79 4.94
C SER A 108 -21.37 19.01 4.60
N VAL A 109 -20.94 18.68 3.36
CA VAL A 109 -19.56 18.93 2.89
C VAL A 109 -19.31 20.42 2.69
N ILE A 110 -20.22 21.13 2.02
CA ILE A 110 -20.08 22.56 1.74
C ILE A 110 -20.11 23.39 3.03
N ASN A 111 -20.98 23.03 3.97
CA ASN A 111 -21.10 23.68 5.28
C ASN A 111 -20.08 23.19 6.31
N ASN A 112 -19.18 22.28 5.94
CA ASN A 112 -18.26 21.71 6.90
C ASN A 112 -17.41 22.84 7.50
N PRO A 113 -17.39 23.03 8.84
CA PRO A 113 -16.65 24.11 9.48
C PRO A 113 -15.17 24.15 9.10
N TRP A 114 -14.60 22.99 8.76
CA TRP A 114 -13.21 22.87 8.31
C TRP A 114 -12.95 23.52 6.95
N ARG A 115 -13.96 23.75 6.11
CA ARG A 115 -13.83 24.51 4.84
C ARG A 115 -13.30 25.92 5.09
N GLN A 116 -13.57 26.51 6.26
CA GLN A 116 -13.02 27.82 6.63
C GLN A 116 -11.49 27.79 6.81
N PHE A 117 -10.93 26.65 7.21
CA PHE A 117 -9.49 26.47 7.49
C PHE A 117 -8.73 25.80 6.33
N GLN A 118 -9.42 24.99 5.51
CA GLN A 118 -8.84 24.26 4.38
C GLN A 118 -9.70 24.37 3.11
N LYS A 119 -10.01 25.62 2.72
CA LYS A 119 -10.88 25.91 1.59
C LYS A 119 -10.44 25.22 0.29
N SER A 120 -9.14 25.23 -0.03
CA SER A 120 -8.63 24.62 -1.28
C SER A 120 -8.92 23.13 -1.37
N THR A 121 -8.75 22.36 -0.30
CA THR A 121 -8.98 20.91 -0.30
C THR A 121 -10.46 20.57 -0.52
N VAL A 122 -11.37 21.32 0.12
CA VAL A 122 -12.82 21.11 -0.03
C VAL A 122 -13.29 21.56 -1.41
N ASP A 123 -12.81 22.70 -1.89
CA ASP A 123 -13.17 23.22 -3.21
C ASP A 123 -12.60 22.33 -4.34
N GLU A 124 -11.40 21.76 -4.20
CA GLU A 124 -10.85 20.74 -5.11
C GLU A 124 -11.70 19.47 -5.14
N TYR A 125 -12.19 19.03 -3.98
CA TYR A 125 -13.11 17.90 -3.90
C TYR A 125 -14.43 18.21 -4.63
N LEU A 126 -15.05 19.36 -4.37
CA LEU A 126 -16.30 19.76 -5.01
C LEU A 126 -16.13 19.94 -6.53
N ALA A 127 -15.01 20.51 -6.98
CA ALA A 127 -14.66 20.57 -8.39
C ALA A 127 -14.53 19.17 -9.01
N SER A 128 -13.93 18.21 -8.30
CA SER A 128 -13.90 16.82 -8.76
C SER A 128 -15.28 16.17 -8.80
N VAL A 129 -16.20 16.51 -7.89
CA VAL A 129 -17.59 16.02 -7.94
C VAL A 129 -18.28 16.55 -9.19
N GLU A 130 -18.08 17.82 -9.53
CA GLU A 130 -18.68 18.41 -10.73
C GLU A 130 -18.10 17.81 -12.03
N GLU A 131 -16.79 17.64 -12.09
CA GLU A 131 -16.10 17.17 -13.30
C GLU A 131 -16.31 15.66 -13.53
N LYS A 132 -16.26 14.85 -12.47
CA LYS A 132 -16.15 13.39 -12.57
C LYS A 132 -17.32 12.63 -11.96
N GLY A 133 -18.26 13.34 -11.34
CA GLY A 133 -19.35 12.76 -10.57
C GLY A 133 -18.95 12.41 -9.13
N LEU A 134 -19.95 12.39 -8.26
CA LEU A 134 -19.79 12.12 -6.84
C LEU A 134 -19.13 10.74 -6.55
N PRO A 135 -19.54 9.62 -7.19
CA PRO A 135 -18.93 8.31 -6.95
C PRO A 135 -17.41 8.30 -7.12
N VAL A 136 -16.93 8.83 -8.25
CA VAL A 136 -15.51 8.86 -8.60
C VAL A 136 -14.74 9.83 -7.72
N ALA A 137 -15.32 11.00 -7.40
CA ALA A 137 -14.72 11.97 -6.51
C ALA A 137 -14.50 11.38 -5.10
N VAL A 138 -15.49 10.67 -4.56
CA VAL A 138 -15.36 9.96 -3.27
C VAL A 138 -14.25 8.92 -3.32
N ALA A 139 -14.24 8.06 -4.35
CA ALA A 139 -13.20 7.03 -4.50
C ALA A 139 -11.78 7.64 -4.55
N LYS A 140 -11.61 8.74 -5.29
CA LYS A 140 -10.32 9.46 -5.36
C LYS A 140 -9.95 10.13 -4.05
N ALA A 141 -10.91 10.69 -3.32
CA ALA A 141 -10.68 11.32 -2.02
C ALA A 141 -10.27 10.30 -0.94
N ILE A 142 -10.67 9.04 -1.07
CA ILE A 142 -10.22 7.92 -0.24
C ILE A 142 -8.80 7.51 -0.64
N ASP A 143 -8.56 7.27 -1.94
CA ASP A 143 -7.26 6.80 -2.43
C ASP A 143 -6.14 7.84 -2.25
N ALA A 144 -6.44 9.13 -2.34
CA ALA A 144 -5.47 10.20 -2.14
C ALA A 144 -4.84 10.22 -0.74
N ARG A 145 -5.43 9.51 0.23
CA ARG A 145 -4.95 9.45 1.62
C ARG A 145 -3.93 8.37 1.86
N ASP A 146 -3.76 7.48 0.89
CA ASP A 146 -2.82 6.38 0.91
C ASP A 146 -2.67 5.74 2.29
N TYR A 147 -3.75 5.08 2.75
CA TYR A 147 -3.76 4.31 3.98
C TYR A 147 -2.67 3.23 3.87
N SER A 148 -1.46 3.54 4.33
CA SER A 148 -0.44 2.52 4.55
C SER A 148 -1.03 1.54 5.55
N ARG A 149 -0.99 0.24 5.24
CA ARG A 149 -1.38 -0.82 6.17
C ARG A 149 -0.52 -0.68 7.43
N GLY A 150 -1.07 -0.03 8.46
CA GLY A 150 -0.33 0.37 9.66
C GLY A 150 -0.94 1.58 10.36
N ASN A 151 -1.45 2.55 9.59
CA ASN A 151 -2.35 3.57 10.13
C ASN A 151 -3.76 3.02 10.00
N SER A 152 -4.34 2.56 11.11
CA SER A 152 -5.69 2.01 11.09
C SER A 152 -6.66 3.04 10.50
N TRP A 153 -7.67 2.56 9.78
CA TRP A 153 -8.82 3.35 9.35
C TRP A 153 -9.36 4.26 10.49
N GLU A 154 -9.21 3.80 11.74
CA GLU A 154 -9.54 4.48 12.99
C GLU A 154 -8.57 5.63 13.36
N GLN A 155 -7.26 5.51 13.15
CA GLN A 155 -6.31 6.62 13.38
C GLN A 155 -6.50 7.76 12.36
N ALA A 156 -7.06 7.46 11.19
CA ALA A 156 -7.44 8.46 10.20
C ALA A 156 -8.65 9.33 10.63
N ASN A 157 -9.35 9.00 11.73
CA ASN A 157 -10.48 9.81 12.25
C ASN A 157 -10.06 11.22 12.71
N MET A 158 -8.77 11.50 12.86
CA MET A 158 -8.27 12.85 13.13
C MET A 158 -8.11 13.71 11.87
N ASN A 159 -8.41 13.18 10.67
CA ASN A 159 -8.23 13.89 9.40
C ASN A 159 -9.56 14.50 8.92
N ILE A 160 -9.51 15.77 8.53
CA ILE A 160 -10.64 16.61 8.13
C ILE A 160 -11.52 15.95 7.06
N LEU A 161 -10.91 15.22 6.13
CA LEU A 161 -11.66 14.57 5.06
C LEU A 161 -12.48 13.36 5.55
N ASN A 162 -12.23 12.76 6.73
CA ASN A 162 -13.15 11.77 7.32
C ASN A 162 -14.50 12.42 7.65
N ASN A 163 -14.49 13.69 8.07
CA ASN A 163 -15.70 14.48 8.26
C ASN A 163 -16.41 14.82 6.93
N LEU A 164 -15.74 14.63 5.80
CA LEU A 164 -16.32 14.79 4.46
C LEU A 164 -16.67 13.45 3.81
N LEU A 165 -16.35 12.29 4.41
CA LEU A 165 -16.78 11.02 3.82
C LEU A 165 -18.26 10.79 4.11
N PRO A 166 -19.00 10.23 3.15
CA PRO A 166 -20.38 9.86 3.38
C PRO A 166 -20.47 8.78 4.46
N ARG A 167 -21.63 8.67 5.12
CA ARG A 167 -21.92 7.58 6.06
C ARG A 167 -21.72 6.22 5.39
N ALA A 168 -21.39 5.19 6.17
CA ALA A 168 -20.98 3.87 5.65
C ALA A 168 -21.92 3.28 4.57
N SER A 169 -23.23 3.35 4.75
CA SER A 169 -24.19 2.87 3.75
C SER A 169 -24.08 3.62 2.42
N LEU A 170 -24.03 4.96 2.50
CA LEU A 170 -23.91 5.83 1.34
C LEU A 170 -22.54 5.69 0.66
N LEU A 171 -21.49 5.44 1.45
CA LEU A 171 -20.14 5.16 0.96
C LEU A 171 -20.10 3.87 0.13
N ASN A 172 -20.70 2.79 0.64
CA ASN A 172 -20.80 1.53 -0.10
C ASN A 172 -21.49 1.76 -1.46
N ASP A 173 -22.67 2.39 -1.48
CA ASP A 173 -23.43 2.65 -2.70
C ASP A 173 -22.61 3.46 -3.74
N LEU A 174 -21.91 4.51 -3.27
CA LEU A 174 -21.08 5.35 -4.13
C LEU A 174 -19.87 4.59 -4.68
N LEU A 175 -19.18 3.79 -3.87
CA LEU A 175 -18.06 2.99 -4.37
C LEU A 175 -18.53 1.88 -5.31
N LYS A 176 -19.68 1.25 -5.03
CA LYS A 176 -20.29 0.26 -5.92
C LYS A 176 -20.60 0.86 -7.30
N GLN A 177 -21.20 2.04 -7.33
CA GLN A 177 -21.44 2.76 -8.57
C GLN A 177 -20.13 3.11 -9.28
N ALA A 178 -19.13 3.63 -8.56
CA ALA A 178 -17.84 3.95 -9.16
C ALA A 178 -17.09 2.71 -9.70
N VAL A 179 -17.26 1.53 -9.09
CA VAL A 179 -16.74 0.26 -9.66
C VAL A 179 -17.42 -0.05 -10.99
N ALA A 180 -18.74 0.09 -11.07
CA ALA A 180 -19.48 -0.11 -12.31
C ALA A 180 -19.02 0.87 -13.42
N ASP A 181 -18.64 2.08 -13.04
CA ASP A 181 -18.06 3.10 -13.93
C ASP A 181 -16.57 2.86 -14.27
N GLY A 182 -15.97 1.75 -13.80
CA GLY A 182 -14.58 1.39 -14.08
C GLY A 182 -13.54 2.19 -13.29
N CYS A 183 -13.93 2.82 -12.18
CA CYS A 183 -13.00 3.59 -11.34
C CYS A 183 -12.05 2.68 -10.56
N ARG A 184 -10.77 2.67 -10.92
CA ARG A 184 -9.71 1.90 -10.24
C ARG A 184 -9.68 2.10 -8.73
N GLN A 185 -9.80 3.34 -8.27
CA GLN A 185 -9.80 3.66 -6.85
C GLN A 185 -10.98 3.00 -6.13
N ALA A 186 -12.14 2.95 -6.77
CA ALA A 186 -13.30 2.28 -6.20
C ALA A 186 -13.08 0.77 -6.13
N VAL A 187 -12.50 0.15 -7.16
CA VAL A 187 -12.17 -1.29 -7.16
C VAL A 187 -11.24 -1.64 -5.98
N LYS A 188 -10.25 -0.79 -5.70
CA LYS A 188 -9.29 -0.96 -4.60
C LYS A 188 -9.91 -0.84 -3.20
N TRP A 189 -10.90 0.05 -3.02
CA TRP A 189 -11.42 0.40 -1.68
C TRP A 189 -12.83 -0.14 -1.40
N TYR A 190 -13.50 -0.70 -2.41
CA TYR A 190 -14.85 -1.22 -2.27
C TYR A 190 -14.97 -2.32 -1.21
N PRO A 191 -14.05 -3.31 -1.13
CA PRO A 191 -14.14 -4.36 -0.11
C PRO A 191 -14.09 -3.85 1.32
N GLU A 192 -13.27 -2.83 1.57
CA GLU A 192 -13.15 -2.18 2.87
C GLU A 192 -14.44 -1.43 3.25
N ALA A 193 -15.14 -0.83 2.28
CA ALA A 193 -16.40 -0.13 2.53
C ALA A 193 -17.61 -1.07 2.66
N SER A 194 -17.66 -2.15 1.88
CA SER A 194 -18.77 -3.09 1.91
C SER A 194 -18.73 -3.96 3.16
N GLY A 195 -17.56 -4.53 3.49
CA GLY A 195 -17.41 -5.49 4.59
C GLY A 195 -18.21 -6.80 4.41
N ASN A 196 -19.00 -6.94 3.34
CA ASN A 196 -19.84 -8.10 3.06
C ASN A 196 -19.21 -8.96 1.95
N PRO A 197 -18.68 -10.16 2.26
CA PRO A 197 -18.03 -11.03 1.27
C PRO A 197 -18.89 -11.38 0.06
N LYS A 198 -20.21 -11.57 0.23
CA LYS A 198 -21.09 -11.92 -0.89
C LYS A 198 -21.19 -10.79 -1.90
N GLU A 199 -21.41 -9.58 -1.40
CA GLU A 199 -21.52 -8.38 -2.22
C GLU A 199 -20.19 -8.07 -2.94
N ILE A 200 -19.06 -8.23 -2.23
CA ILE A 200 -17.71 -8.08 -2.79
C ILE A 200 -17.51 -8.99 -4.00
N ILE A 201 -17.93 -10.25 -3.91
CA ILE A 201 -17.80 -11.21 -5.01
C ILE A 201 -18.69 -10.80 -6.18
N GLU A 202 -19.95 -10.45 -5.92
CA GLU A 202 -20.91 -10.04 -6.96
C GLU A 202 -20.42 -8.83 -7.75
N VAL A 203 -19.86 -7.83 -7.06
CA VAL A 203 -19.40 -6.57 -7.66
C VAL A 203 -18.05 -6.72 -8.35
N LEU A 204 -17.10 -7.45 -7.77
CA LEU A 204 -15.73 -7.53 -8.31
C LEU A 204 -15.52 -8.65 -9.34
N LYS A 205 -16.33 -9.72 -9.32
CA LYS A 205 -16.16 -10.82 -10.28
C LYS A 205 -16.28 -10.38 -11.75
N PRO A 206 -17.23 -9.48 -12.14
CA PRO A 206 -17.27 -8.93 -13.49
C PRO A 206 -16.02 -8.12 -13.85
N VAL A 207 -15.38 -7.45 -12.87
CA VAL A 207 -14.22 -6.57 -13.07
C VAL A 207 -12.97 -7.35 -13.49
N LEU A 208 -12.92 -8.67 -13.25
CA LEU A 208 -11.86 -9.53 -13.80
C LEU A 208 -11.79 -9.50 -15.34
N LYS A 209 -12.85 -9.04 -16.02
CA LYS A 209 -12.92 -8.88 -17.48
C LYS A 209 -12.68 -7.45 -17.96
N SER A 210 -12.36 -6.51 -17.06
CA SER A 210 -12.10 -5.11 -17.41
C SER A 210 -10.94 -5.00 -18.40
N ASP A 211 -11.01 -4.11 -19.40
CA ASP A 211 -9.88 -3.85 -20.30
C ASP A 211 -8.71 -3.14 -19.61
N GLU A 212 -9.01 -2.32 -18.58
CA GLU A 212 -8.01 -1.68 -17.74
C GLU A 212 -7.31 -2.71 -16.83
N PRO A 213 -6.00 -2.97 -16.99
CA PRO A 213 -5.29 -4.00 -16.24
C PRO A 213 -5.32 -3.78 -14.73
N LYS A 214 -5.15 -2.52 -14.27
CA LYS A 214 -5.14 -2.23 -12.84
C LYS A 214 -6.46 -2.54 -12.15
N ASN A 215 -7.58 -2.42 -12.86
CA ASN A 215 -8.88 -2.83 -12.35
C ASN A 215 -8.95 -4.34 -12.17
N ARG A 216 -8.50 -5.12 -13.18
CA ARG A 216 -8.43 -6.58 -13.08
C ARG A 216 -7.52 -7.03 -11.93
N TRP A 217 -6.35 -6.40 -11.79
CA TRP A 217 -5.39 -6.74 -10.74
C TRP A 217 -5.94 -6.49 -9.34
N TRP A 218 -6.55 -5.33 -9.09
CA TRP A 218 -7.19 -5.07 -7.80
C TRP A 218 -8.34 -6.03 -7.53
N ALA A 219 -9.22 -6.25 -8.51
CA ALA A 219 -10.30 -7.22 -8.37
C ALA A 219 -9.76 -8.61 -8.00
N ALA A 220 -8.71 -9.07 -8.68
CA ALA A 220 -8.07 -10.35 -8.39
C ALA A 220 -7.43 -10.40 -6.98
N ILE A 221 -6.77 -9.33 -6.55
CA ILE A 221 -6.16 -9.24 -5.21
C ILE A 221 -7.23 -9.41 -4.11
N HIS A 222 -8.39 -8.78 -4.29
CA HIS A 222 -9.48 -8.88 -3.31
C HIS A 222 -10.21 -10.22 -3.41
N LEU A 223 -10.50 -10.70 -4.62
CA LEU A 223 -11.16 -11.98 -4.83
C LEU A 223 -10.32 -13.17 -4.36
N SER A 224 -8.99 -13.07 -4.28
CA SER A 224 -8.16 -14.13 -3.67
C SER A 224 -8.48 -14.42 -2.20
N ARG A 225 -9.19 -13.51 -1.52
CA ARG A 225 -9.66 -13.70 -0.14
C ARG A 225 -11.09 -14.24 -0.06
N HIS A 226 -11.94 -13.88 -1.02
CA HIS A 226 -13.40 -14.09 -0.94
C HIS A 226 -13.90 -15.16 -1.91
N ALA A 227 -13.23 -15.35 -3.04
CA ALA A 227 -13.52 -16.35 -4.07
C ALA A 227 -12.21 -16.89 -4.66
N PRO A 228 -11.42 -17.67 -3.89
CA PRO A 228 -10.11 -18.17 -4.32
C PRO A 228 -10.16 -19.07 -5.55
N ASP A 229 -11.32 -19.68 -5.83
CA ASP A 229 -11.57 -20.54 -6.98
C ASP A 229 -12.12 -19.79 -8.21
N ALA A 230 -12.08 -18.45 -8.19
CA ALA A 230 -12.48 -17.65 -9.35
C ALA A 230 -11.62 -17.97 -10.57
N GLU A 231 -12.26 -18.11 -11.73
CA GLU A 231 -11.60 -18.40 -12.99
C GLU A 231 -10.55 -17.33 -13.33
N ASN A 232 -9.42 -17.75 -13.91
CA ASN A 232 -8.32 -16.88 -14.36
C ASN A 232 -7.62 -16.06 -13.25
N LEU A 233 -7.95 -16.29 -11.98
CA LEU A 233 -7.39 -15.51 -10.87
C LEU A 233 -5.87 -15.60 -10.79
N VAL A 234 -5.32 -16.81 -10.93
CA VAL A 234 -3.87 -17.05 -10.90
C VAL A 234 -3.16 -16.33 -12.05
N ASP A 235 -3.72 -16.37 -13.26
CA ASP A 235 -3.12 -15.74 -14.44
C ASP A 235 -3.14 -14.22 -14.35
N ILE A 236 -4.24 -13.62 -13.88
CA ILE A 236 -4.34 -12.17 -13.66
C ILE A 236 -3.37 -11.71 -12.57
N LEU A 237 -3.23 -12.47 -11.48
CA LEU A 237 -2.27 -12.15 -10.43
C LEU A 237 -0.82 -12.34 -10.88
N LEU A 238 -0.56 -13.31 -11.77
CA LEU A 238 0.76 -13.52 -12.36
C LEU A 238 1.13 -12.38 -13.32
N GLU A 239 0.17 -11.85 -14.08
CA GLU A 239 0.34 -10.61 -14.84
C GLU A 239 0.70 -9.45 -13.90
N ALA A 240 -0.07 -9.30 -12.81
CA ALA A 240 0.12 -8.21 -11.84
C ALA A 240 1.49 -8.26 -11.13
N VAL A 241 2.00 -9.46 -10.79
CA VAL A 241 3.30 -9.58 -10.10
C VAL A 241 4.49 -9.25 -11.01
N GLN A 242 4.33 -9.46 -12.32
CA GLN A 242 5.37 -9.16 -13.32
C GLN A 242 5.33 -7.69 -13.79
N ALA A 243 4.16 -7.04 -13.71
CA ALA A 243 3.99 -5.67 -14.15
C ALA A 243 4.72 -4.65 -13.26
N ASP A 244 5.06 -3.51 -13.85
CA ASP A 244 5.55 -2.35 -13.10
C ASP A 244 4.38 -1.43 -12.74
N TRP A 245 3.94 -1.50 -11.50
CA TRP A 245 2.83 -0.68 -11.01
C TRP A 245 2.90 -0.45 -9.51
N VAL A 246 2.37 0.69 -9.10
CA VAL A 246 2.32 1.10 -7.69
C VAL A 246 0.90 0.86 -7.16
N ALA A 247 0.80 0.10 -6.07
CA ALA A 247 -0.46 -0.13 -5.37
C ALA A 247 -0.92 1.10 -4.56
N LEU A 248 0.04 1.90 -4.12
CA LEU A 248 -0.13 3.04 -3.23
C LEU A 248 0.15 4.34 -3.99
N LYS A 249 -0.50 5.45 -3.60
CA LYS A 249 -0.36 6.73 -4.31
C LYS A 249 0.86 7.52 -3.84
N LEU A 250 1.31 7.33 -2.59
CA LEU A 250 2.53 7.93 -2.11
C LEU A 250 3.69 6.99 -2.47
N ASP A 251 4.47 7.40 -3.47
CA ASP A 251 5.82 6.89 -3.74
C ASP A 251 6.75 6.98 -2.51
N ASN A 252 6.30 7.64 -1.43
CA ASN A 252 7.00 7.84 -0.17
C ASN A 252 6.60 6.82 0.92
N SER A 253 5.84 5.76 0.60
CA SER A 253 5.69 4.68 1.58
C SER A 253 7.08 4.16 1.93
N SER A 254 7.52 4.41 3.17
CA SER A 254 8.79 3.91 3.70
C SER A 254 8.88 2.38 3.67
N SER A 255 7.80 1.68 3.31
CA SER A 255 7.81 0.25 3.06
C SER A 255 8.43 -0.14 1.72
N GLY A 256 8.46 0.73 0.70
CA GLY A 256 8.99 0.35 -0.63
C GLY A 256 8.22 -0.78 -1.33
N SER A 257 7.03 -1.15 -0.85
CA SER A 257 6.20 -2.19 -1.47
C SER A 257 5.49 -1.64 -2.71
N THR A 258 5.65 -2.33 -3.83
CA THR A 258 4.93 -2.00 -5.07
C THR A 258 3.66 -2.85 -5.19
N GLY A 259 2.97 -2.74 -6.33
CA GLY A 259 1.88 -3.64 -6.68
C GLY A 259 2.32 -5.10 -6.83
N LYS A 260 3.60 -5.36 -7.07
CA LYS A 260 4.17 -6.72 -7.13
C LYS A 260 4.00 -7.44 -5.80
N GLY A 261 4.34 -6.79 -4.69
CA GLY A 261 4.18 -7.35 -3.35
C GLY A 261 2.73 -7.69 -3.00
N GLU A 262 1.76 -6.85 -3.38
CA GLU A 262 0.34 -7.13 -3.16
C GLU A 262 -0.17 -8.32 -3.99
N ALA A 263 0.25 -8.41 -5.26
CA ALA A 263 -0.07 -9.54 -6.12
C ALA A 263 0.57 -10.85 -5.60
N ALA A 264 1.82 -10.80 -5.15
CA ALA A 264 2.50 -11.93 -4.52
C ALA A 264 1.76 -12.41 -3.27
N LYS A 265 1.38 -11.51 -2.36
CA LYS A 265 0.54 -11.85 -1.19
C LYS A 265 -0.76 -12.52 -1.61
N ALA A 266 -1.41 -12.02 -2.67
CA ALA A 266 -2.65 -12.59 -3.17
C ALA A 266 -2.45 -14.02 -3.71
N LEU A 267 -1.37 -14.28 -4.45
CA LEU A 267 -0.98 -15.63 -4.92
C LEU A 267 -0.68 -16.56 -3.74
N GLY A 268 0.02 -16.08 -2.72
CA GLY A 268 0.31 -16.87 -1.51
C GLY A 268 -0.95 -17.34 -0.77
N ARG A 269 -2.04 -16.55 -0.78
CA ARG A 269 -3.34 -16.96 -0.21
C ARG A 269 -4.00 -18.11 -0.97
N LEU A 270 -3.74 -18.21 -2.28
CA LEU A 270 -4.24 -19.32 -3.09
C LEU A 270 -3.45 -20.62 -2.85
N GLY A 271 -2.29 -20.53 -2.19
CA GLY A 271 -1.43 -21.67 -1.87
C GLY A 271 -1.10 -22.50 -3.11
N LYS A 272 -1.27 -23.83 -3.02
CA LYS A 272 -0.93 -24.77 -4.10
C LYS A 272 -1.65 -24.49 -5.43
N ASN A 273 -2.82 -23.83 -5.42
CA ASN A 273 -3.52 -23.45 -6.64
C ASN A 273 -2.73 -22.44 -7.48
N ALA A 274 -1.81 -21.68 -6.86
CA ALA A 274 -0.91 -20.76 -7.52
C ALA A 274 0.45 -21.38 -7.92
N SER A 275 0.59 -22.71 -7.93
CA SER A 275 1.85 -23.41 -8.28
C SER A 275 2.48 -22.98 -9.61
N LYS A 276 1.68 -22.60 -10.60
CA LYS A 276 2.14 -22.04 -11.89
C LYS A 276 3.00 -20.77 -11.71
N ALA A 277 2.83 -20.01 -10.63
CA ALA A 277 3.56 -18.79 -10.35
C ALA A 277 5.00 -19.03 -9.83
N VAL A 278 5.30 -20.23 -9.33
CA VAL A 278 6.57 -20.54 -8.65
C VAL A 278 7.81 -20.20 -9.49
N PRO A 279 7.93 -20.63 -10.77
CA PRO A 279 9.12 -20.32 -11.57
C PRO A 279 9.30 -18.81 -11.80
N THR A 280 8.19 -18.08 -11.96
CA THR A 280 8.22 -16.62 -12.13
C THR A 280 8.72 -15.95 -10.85
N MET A 281 8.20 -16.35 -9.70
CA MET A 281 8.56 -15.76 -8.41
C MET A 281 10.03 -16.00 -8.05
N TYR A 282 10.58 -17.19 -8.31
CA TYR A 282 12.01 -17.42 -8.12
C TYR A 282 12.86 -16.54 -9.05
N LYS A 283 12.50 -16.45 -10.33
CA LYS A 283 13.17 -15.56 -11.28
C LYS A 283 13.17 -14.10 -10.80
N MET A 284 12.07 -13.63 -10.20
CA MET A 284 12.01 -12.28 -9.65
C MET A 284 12.95 -12.09 -8.46
N LEU A 285 13.06 -13.08 -7.56
CA LEU A 285 14.01 -12.99 -6.44
C LEU A 285 15.48 -12.93 -6.90
N ASP A 286 15.79 -13.44 -8.09
CA ASP A 286 17.11 -13.30 -8.71
C ASP A 286 17.35 -11.94 -9.37
N GLU A 287 16.33 -11.09 -9.49
CA GLU A 287 16.48 -9.77 -10.09
C GLU A 287 17.23 -8.81 -9.15
N LYS A 288 18.34 -8.26 -9.64
CA LYS A 288 19.19 -7.35 -8.85
C LYS A 288 18.47 -6.11 -8.32
N LYS A 289 17.40 -5.65 -8.97
CA LYS A 289 16.68 -4.41 -8.62
C LYS A 289 15.35 -4.66 -7.91
N LEU A 290 15.11 -5.87 -7.40
CA LEU A 290 13.89 -6.12 -6.64
C LEU A 290 13.96 -5.39 -5.30
N GLU A 291 12.92 -4.60 -5.01
CA GLU A 291 12.75 -3.89 -3.74
C GLU A 291 12.60 -4.88 -2.58
N SER A 292 13.18 -4.53 -1.42
CA SER A 292 13.23 -5.43 -0.26
C SER A 292 11.84 -5.89 0.20
N ALA A 293 10.82 -5.02 0.19
CA ALA A 293 9.46 -5.40 0.57
C ALA A 293 8.81 -6.36 -0.44
N ASP A 294 9.02 -6.14 -1.74
CA ASP A 294 8.49 -7.07 -2.76
C ASP A 294 9.18 -8.44 -2.64
N ALA A 295 10.49 -8.46 -2.40
CA ALA A 295 11.23 -9.69 -2.11
C ALA A 295 10.68 -10.43 -0.88
N ALA A 296 10.37 -9.69 0.20
CA ALA A 296 9.75 -10.24 1.40
C ALA A 296 8.40 -10.89 1.09
N HIS A 297 7.55 -10.20 0.32
CA HIS A 297 6.23 -10.69 -0.04
C HIS A 297 6.27 -11.89 -0.97
N ILE A 298 7.17 -11.89 -1.95
CA ILE A 298 7.37 -13.01 -2.87
C ILE A 298 7.89 -14.24 -2.11
N ALA A 299 8.91 -14.09 -1.27
CA ALA A 299 9.44 -15.20 -0.47
C ALA A 299 8.39 -15.77 0.50
N SER A 300 7.62 -14.89 1.16
CA SER A 300 6.52 -15.30 2.04
C SER A 300 5.40 -16.01 1.28
N ALA A 301 5.08 -15.57 0.06
CA ALA A 301 4.07 -16.18 -0.80
C ALA A 301 4.51 -17.54 -1.36
N LEU A 302 5.79 -17.70 -1.72
CA LEU A 302 6.31 -18.97 -2.24
C LEU A 302 6.12 -20.12 -1.25
N LEU A 303 6.23 -19.86 0.06
CA LEU A 303 6.15 -20.90 1.08
C LEU A 303 4.82 -21.70 1.07
N PRO A 304 3.62 -21.09 1.15
CA PRO A 304 2.36 -21.82 1.04
C PRO A 304 2.10 -22.39 -0.37
N ILE A 305 2.81 -21.91 -1.41
CA ILE A 305 2.64 -22.38 -2.79
C ILE A 305 3.48 -23.64 -3.05
N SER A 306 4.79 -23.60 -2.77
CA SER A 306 5.73 -24.68 -3.05
C SER A 306 6.04 -25.56 -1.84
N GLY A 307 6.05 -24.99 -0.63
CA GLY A 307 6.55 -25.66 0.58
C GLY A 307 8.06 -25.83 0.65
N ASP A 308 8.80 -25.41 -0.39
CA ASP A 308 10.24 -25.62 -0.51
C ASP A 308 11.03 -24.48 0.15
N VAL A 309 11.21 -24.60 1.47
CA VAL A 309 11.94 -23.61 2.27
C VAL A 309 13.41 -23.52 1.85
N ASP A 310 14.03 -24.64 1.48
CA ASP A 310 15.44 -24.69 1.09
C ASP A 310 15.67 -23.85 -0.18
N GLU A 311 14.84 -24.05 -1.20
CA GLU A 311 14.93 -23.28 -2.44
C GLU A 311 14.61 -21.81 -2.21
N ILE A 312 13.57 -21.47 -1.45
CA ILE A 312 13.26 -20.07 -1.10
C ILE A 312 14.46 -19.40 -0.42
N MET A 313 15.11 -20.11 0.51
CA MET A 313 16.26 -19.59 1.24
C MET A 313 17.47 -19.32 0.33
N LYS A 314 17.73 -20.15 -0.68
CA LYS A 314 18.84 -19.90 -1.64
C LYS A 314 18.72 -18.54 -2.31
N HIS A 315 17.51 -18.16 -2.71
CA HIS A 315 17.25 -16.88 -3.38
C HIS A 315 17.24 -15.71 -2.39
N VAL A 316 16.42 -15.77 -1.34
CA VAL A 316 16.19 -14.62 -0.45
C VAL A 316 17.40 -14.31 0.44
N ALA A 317 18.23 -15.31 0.78
CA ALA A 317 19.43 -15.10 1.60
C ALA A 317 20.41 -14.12 0.94
N THR A 318 20.54 -14.15 -0.38
CA THR A 318 21.41 -13.25 -1.14
C THR A 318 20.92 -11.81 -1.10
N ILE A 319 19.60 -11.60 -1.14
CA ILE A 319 19.00 -10.27 -1.01
C ILE A 319 19.22 -9.72 0.40
N ALA A 320 18.99 -10.55 1.43
CA ALA A 320 19.18 -10.15 2.82
C ALA A 320 20.64 -9.82 3.15
N GLU A 321 21.59 -10.61 2.67
CA GLU A 321 23.03 -10.35 2.81
C GLU A 321 23.41 -8.99 2.21
N ARG A 322 22.92 -8.68 1.01
CA ARG A 322 23.12 -7.39 0.37
C ARG A 322 22.56 -6.25 1.22
N VAL A 323 21.31 -6.38 1.69
CA VAL A 323 20.67 -5.36 2.54
C VAL A 323 21.47 -5.12 3.82
N LEU A 324 21.90 -6.19 4.51
CA LEU A 324 22.70 -6.06 5.73
C LEU A 324 24.07 -5.43 5.45
N THR A 325 24.69 -5.74 4.31
CA THR A 325 25.97 -5.15 3.91
C THR A 325 25.83 -3.66 3.58
N GLU A 326 24.84 -3.29 2.76
CA GLU A 326 24.62 -1.91 2.31
C GLU A 326 24.09 -1.01 3.43
N LYS A 327 23.33 -1.55 4.38
CA LYS A 327 22.75 -0.81 5.51
C LYS A 327 23.55 -0.93 6.79
N ARG A 328 24.77 -1.48 6.74
CA ARG A 328 25.61 -1.65 7.93
C ARG A 328 25.93 -0.29 8.55
N GLY A 329 25.50 -0.09 9.80
CA GLY A 329 25.65 1.18 10.51
C GLY A 329 24.66 2.28 10.08
N LEU A 330 23.69 1.94 9.22
CA LEU A 330 22.58 2.81 8.83
C LEU A 330 21.27 2.35 9.47
N LEU A 331 20.27 3.23 9.45
CA LEU A 331 18.92 2.92 9.89
C LEU A 331 18.23 2.02 8.86
N ILE A 332 17.67 0.91 9.32
CA ILE A 332 16.90 -0.02 8.49
C ILE A 332 15.49 0.55 8.31
N HIS A 333 15.10 0.77 7.06
CA HIS A 333 13.78 1.30 6.71
C HIS A 333 12.73 0.18 6.59
N GLY A 334 11.45 0.56 6.38
CA GLY A 334 10.31 -0.34 6.49
C GLY A 334 10.43 -1.62 5.64
N GLY A 335 10.76 -1.48 4.35
CA GLY A 335 10.87 -2.63 3.44
C GLY A 335 12.03 -3.57 3.76
N ASP A 336 13.18 -3.01 4.15
CA ASP A 336 14.34 -3.80 4.60
C ASP A 336 13.99 -4.56 5.88
N ARG A 337 13.30 -3.91 6.83
CA ARG A 337 12.84 -4.55 8.07
C ARG A 337 11.85 -5.69 7.78
N GLU A 338 10.95 -5.50 6.82
CA GLU A 338 9.98 -6.52 6.38
C GLU A 338 10.69 -7.73 5.75
N LEU A 339 11.70 -7.50 4.89
CA LEU A 339 12.54 -8.55 4.34
C LEU A 339 13.26 -9.34 5.43
N LEU A 340 13.98 -8.66 6.32
CA LEU A 340 14.77 -9.34 7.36
C LEU A 340 13.88 -10.09 8.37
N THR A 341 12.69 -9.57 8.67
CA THR A 341 11.69 -10.27 9.49
C THR A 341 11.17 -11.53 8.79
N THR A 342 10.95 -11.45 7.48
CA THR A 342 10.54 -12.61 6.66
C THR A 342 11.65 -13.66 6.63
N VAL A 343 12.90 -13.26 6.41
CA VAL A 343 14.06 -14.16 6.41
C VAL A 343 14.22 -14.83 7.77
N ARG A 344 14.11 -14.08 8.88
CA ARG A 344 14.12 -14.68 10.23
C ARG A 344 13.04 -15.76 10.39
N SER A 345 11.85 -15.51 9.88
CA SER A 345 10.74 -16.48 9.93
C SER A 345 11.02 -17.72 9.06
N LEU A 346 11.65 -17.54 7.90
CA LEU A 346 12.05 -18.63 7.03
C LEU A 346 13.20 -19.45 7.61
N ILE A 347 14.19 -18.83 8.27
CA ILE A 347 15.25 -19.53 9.00
C ILE A 347 14.66 -20.45 10.08
N ALA A 348 13.70 -19.97 10.86
CA ALA A 348 13.02 -20.79 11.86
C ALA A 348 12.34 -22.03 11.24
N LYS A 349 11.68 -21.87 10.09
CA LYS A 349 11.07 -22.98 9.35
C LYS A 349 12.10 -23.90 8.69
N TRP A 350 13.21 -23.34 8.23
CA TRP A 350 14.32 -24.06 7.65
C TRP A 350 14.99 -24.96 8.69
N HIS A 351 15.18 -24.50 9.93
CA HIS A 351 15.68 -25.37 11.01
C HIS A 351 14.75 -26.55 11.28
N GLN A 352 13.43 -26.37 11.10
CA GLN A 352 12.41 -27.42 11.27
C GLN A 352 12.29 -28.36 10.06
N SER A 353 12.84 -28.02 8.88
CA SER A 353 12.78 -28.89 7.72
C SER A 353 13.74 -30.08 7.86
N GLU A 354 13.26 -31.26 7.45
CA GLU A 354 14.01 -32.53 7.44
C GLU A 354 14.87 -32.69 6.16
N GLY A 355 14.94 -31.65 5.32
CA GLY A 355 15.68 -31.63 4.06
C GLY A 355 17.20 -31.67 4.21
N ALA A 356 17.89 -32.13 3.17
CA ALA A 356 19.34 -32.12 3.11
C ALA A 356 19.87 -30.69 2.96
N LYS A 357 20.44 -30.15 4.04
CA LYS A 357 20.96 -28.79 4.11
C LYS A 357 22.37 -28.74 3.56
N THR A 358 22.60 -28.01 2.47
CA THR A 358 23.96 -27.86 1.94
C THR A 358 24.83 -27.08 2.93
N PRO A 359 26.12 -27.44 3.09
CA PRO A 359 27.01 -26.74 4.01
C PRO A 359 27.09 -25.23 3.73
N GLU A 360 27.09 -24.83 2.47
CA GLU A 360 27.20 -23.43 2.04
C GLU A 360 25.96 -22.63 2.43
N LEU A 361 24.76 -23.20 2.25
CA LEU A 361 23.52 -22.54 2.65
C LEU A 361 23.42 -22.44 4.16
N LYS A 362 23.88 -23.47 4.88
CA LYS A 362 23.92 -23.46 6.35
C LYS A 362 24.81 -22.35 6.89
N GLU A 363 26.04 -22.23 6.40
CA GLU A 363 26.97 -21.17 6.81
C GLU A 363 26.37 -19.78 6.56
N LYS A 364 25.74 -19.59 5.40
CA LYS A 364 25.06 -18.34 5.05
C LYS A 364 23.90 -18.03 5.99
N ILE A 365 23.10 -19.03 6.35
CA ILE A 365 21.97 -18.87 7.27
C ILE A 365 22.45 -18.53 8.68
N ASP A 366 23.48 -19.21 9.18
CA ASP A 366 24.04 -18.96 10.51
C ASP A 366 24.59 -17.51 10.60
N LEU A 367 25.21 -17.00 9.53
CA LEU A 367 25.64 -15.60 9.45
C LEU A 367 24.44 -14.64 9.46
N LEU A 368 23.44 -14.89 8.60
CA LEU A 368 22.25 -14.06 8.51
C LEU A 368 21.47 -14.00 9.82
N GLU A 369 21.33 -15.12 10.53
CA GLU A 369 20.63 -15.15 11.81
C GLU A 369 21.28 -14.23 12.85
N ASN A 370 22.61 -14.25 12.93
CA ASN A 370 23.38 -13.41 13.84
C ASN A 370 23.25 -11.92 13.49
N GLU A 371 23.41 -11.56 12.22
CA GLU A 371 23.31 -10.18 11.75
C GLU A 371 21.87 -9.63 11.87
N ILE A 372 20.85 -10.41 11.51
CA ILE A 372 19.45 -10.03 11.68
C ILE A 372 19.13 -9.78 13.15
N LYS A 373 19.63 -10.62 14.06
CA LYS A 373 19.43 -10.44 15.50
C LYS A 373 20.03 -9.12 15.97
N TYR A 374 21.24 -8.78 15.53
CA TYR A 374 21.88 -7.50 15.86
C TYR A 374 21.05 -6.30 15.39
N HIS A 375 20.47 -6.39 14.19
CA HIS A 375 19.80 -5.28 13.54
C HIS A 375 18.32 -5.08 13.90
N ILE A 376 17.58 -6.14 14.26
CA ILE A 376 16.14 -6.06 14.60
C ILE A 376 15.90 -5.95 16.12
N SER A 377 16.87 -6.29 16.96
CA SER A 377 16.74 -6.18 18.43
C SER A 377 17.03 -4.79 19.00
N LEU A 378 17.48 -3.87 18.14
CA LEU A 378 17.56 -2.43 18.37
C LEU A 378 16.26 -1.74 17.91
#